data_AF-A0A6V7P5I9-F1
#
_entry.id   AF-A0A6V7P5I9-F1
#
_cell.length_a   1.000
_cell.length_b   1.000
_cell.length_c   1.000
_cell.angle_alpha   90.00
_cell.angle_beta   90.00
_cell.angle_gamma   90.00
#
_symmetry.space_group_name_H-M   'P 1'
#
loop_
_entity.id
_entity.type
_entity.pdbx_description
1 polymer ?
#
loop_
_entity_poly.entity_id
_entity_poly.type
_entity_poly.pdbx_seq_one_letter_code
_entity_poly.pdbx_strand_id
1 'polypeptide(L)'
;MVSRSPNNHYVIYRHEKIGLLHILSLLAFRRSFANYNFVECSGKKHVDLKNVQVDMHTARTLLVQKFFSVISKQLMIFGRVIELLLNLISINGGIISLMWKALTGSIKIPNSKAANYRSIIALIDDRLKFLQKRILDQQFLTNRAPRRPLI
;
A
#
# COMPACT_ATOMS: atom_id res chain seq x y z
N MET A 1 45.75 6.87 23.26
CA MET A 1 45.24 6.63 21.90
C MET A 1 43.82 7.17 21.82
N VAL A 2 43.60 8.29 21.11
CA VAL A 2 42.29 8.94 20.95
C VAL A 2 41.60 8.30 19.76
N SER A 3 40.47 7.62 19.96
CA SER A 3 39.63 7.11 18.87
C SER A 3 38.99 8.30 18.13
N ARG A 4 39.47 8.61 16.92
CA ARG A 4 38.77 9.53 16.01
C ARG A 4 37.41 8.91 15.67
N SER A 5 36.33 9.49 16.19
CA SER A 5 34.97 9.20 15.74
C SER A 5 34.85 9.63 14.27
N PRO A 6 34.31 8.78 13.37
CA PRO A 6 34.20 9.12 11.95
C PRO A 6 33.29 10.35 11.81
N ASN A 7 33.76 11.38 11.09
CA ASN A 7 32.97 12.55 10.75
C ASN A 7 31.65 12.12 10.11
N ASN A 8 30.56 12.22 10.87
CA ASN A 8 29.25 11.68 10.52
C ASN A 8 28.50 12.62 9.57
N HIS A 9 29.14 13.00 8.46
CA HIS A 9 28.54 13.81 7.41
C HIS A 9 27.67 12.93 6.52
N TYR A 10 26.38 12.85 6.84
CA TYR A 10 25.38 12.22 5.98
C TYR A 10 24.41 13.26 5.42
N VAL A 11 23.96 13.02 4.19
CA VAL A 11 22.93 13.80 3.50
C VAL A 11 21.74 12.89 3.29
N ILE A 12 20.63 13.14 3.99
CA ILE A 12 19.39 12.36 3.83
C ILE A 12 18.43 13.16 2.94
N TYR A 13 17.98 12.52 1.86
CA TYR A 13 16.94 13.05 0.97
C TYR A 13 15.57 12.56 1.42
N ARG A 14 14.74 13.43 2.00
CA ARG A 14 13.35 13.07 2.36
C ARG A 14 12.42 13.30 1.18
N HIS A 15 12.21 12.27 0.36
CA HIS A 15 11.34 12.33 -0.83
C HIS A 15 9.86 12.66 -0.54
N GLU A 16 9.40 12.41 0.68
CA GLU A 16 8.02 12.64 1.11
C GLU A 16 7.62 14.13 1.05
N LYS A 17 8.53 15.03 1.42
CA LYS A 17 8.30 16.49 1.44
C LYS A 17 8.54 17.16 0.08
N ILE A 18 8.95 16.40 -0.95
CA ILE A 18 9.33 16.96 -2.23
C ILE A 18 8.09 17.16 -3.11
N GLY A 19 7.77 18.40 -3.48
CA GLY A 19 6.74 18.69 -4.50
C GLY A 19 7.23 18.33 -5.91
N LEU A 20 6.35 17.79 -6.76
CA LEU A 20 6.68 17.44 -8.15
C LEU A 20 7.23 18.63 -8.95
N LEU A 21 6.68 19.82 -8.72
CA LEU A 21 7.12 21.07 -9.36
C LEU A 21 8.55 21.47 -8.95
N HIS A 22 8.98 21.13 -7.73
CA HIS A 22 10.34 21.41 -7.27
C HIS A 22 11.36 20.50 -7.95
N ILE A 23 11.03 19.22 -8.19
CA ILE A 23 11.88 18.30 -8.97
C ILE A 23 11.92 18.75 -10.44
N LEU A 24 10.79 19.13 -11.02
CA LEU A 24 10.73 19.60 -12.40
C LEU A 24 11.51 20.92 -12.57
N SER A 25 11.40 21.84 -11.60
CA SER A 25 12.20 23.07 -11.57
C SER A 25 13.68 22.78 -11.38
N LEU A 26 14.06 21.82 -10.53
CA LEU A 26 15.45 21.37 -10.37
C LEU A 26 16.02 20.83 -11.69
N LEU A 27 15.24 20.02 -12.41
CA LEU A 27 15.62 19.42 -13.69
C LEU A 27 15.72 20.47 -14.81
N ALA A 28 14.78 21.42 -14.86
CA ALA A 28 14.69 22.44 -15.91
C ALA A 28 15.65 23.61 -15.71
N PHE A 29 15.89 24.04 -14.46
CA PHE A 29 16.68 25.24 -14.16
C PHE A 29 18.08 24.96 -13.61
N ARG A 30 18.50 23.70 -13.48
CA ARG A 30 19.84 23.28 -13.00
C ARG A 30 20.27 24.03 -11.71
N ARG A 31 19.30 24.34 -10.83
CA ARG A 31 19.51 25.18 -9.63
C ARG A 31 20.13 24.38 -8.48
N SER A 32 20.96 25.05 -7.69
CA SER A 32 21.60 24.48 -6.49
C SER A 32 20.58 24.03 -5.42
N PHE A 33 20.91 22.96 -4.71
CA PHE A 33 20.15 22.38 -3.59
C PHE A 33 19.97 23.31 -2.38
N ALA A 34 20.75 24.39 -2.28
CA ALA A 34 20.75 25.29 -1.13
C ALA A 34 19.38 25.94 -0.84
N ASN A 35 18.49 26.01 -1.83
CA ASN A 35 17.19 26.64 -1.70
C ASN A 35 16.05 25.67 -1.34
N TYR A 36 16.34 24.39 -1.12
CA TYR A 36 15.29 23.39 -0.95
C TYR A 36 15.29 22.74 0.45
N ASN A 37 14.16 22.84 1.14
CA ASN A 37 13.91 22.31 2.49
C ASN A 37 13.86 20.77 2.61
N PHE A 38 14.24 20.01 1.56
CA PHE A 38 14.15 18.54 1.55
C PHE A 38 15.46 17.82 1.90
N VAL A 39 16.56 18.58 2.03
CA VAL A 39 17.89 18.05 2.34
C VAL A 39 18.19 18.30 3.82
N GLU A 40 18.24 17.23 4.61
CA GLU A 40 18.62 17.30 6.03
C GLU A 40 20.07 16.83 6.17
N CYS A 41 20.95 17.74 6.59
CA CYS A 41 22.37 17.47 6.84
C CYS A 41 22.65 17.48 8.33
N SER A 42 23.26 16.43 8.87
CA SER A 42 23.73 16.41 10.26
C SER A 42 25.11 17.05 10.35
N GLY A 43 25.14 18.34 10.72
CA GLY A 43 26.37 19.07 11.00
C GLY A 43 26.12 20.58 11.06
N LYS A 44 26.59 21.23 12.13
CA LYS A 44 26.69 22.70 12.18
C LYS A 44 27.60 23.14 11.02
N LYS A 45 27.09 24.08 10.20
CA LYS A 45 27.54 24.49 8.84
C LYS A 45 26.67 23.77 7.79
N HIS A 46 25.74 24.42 7.10
CA HIS A 46 26.03 25.28 5.94
C HIS A 46 27.27 24.86 5.12
N VAL A 47 27.62 23.57 5.10
CA VAL A 47 28.61 23.02 4.18
C VAL A 47 27.98 23.09 2.79
N ASP A 48 28.32 24.14 2.06
CA ASP A 48 28.43 24.22 0.60
C ASP A 48 27.41 23.43 -0.25
N LEU A 49 26.14 23.41 0.14
CA LEU A 49 25.05 22.96 -0.75
C LEU A 49 24.95 23.82 -2.02
N LYS A 50 25.61 24.98 -2.04
CA LYS A 50 25.83 25.80 -3.23
C LYS A 50 26.73 25.14 -4.28
N ASN A 51 27.73 24.36 -3.86
CA ASN A 51 28.72 23.75 -4.76
C ASN A 51 28.46 22.27 -5.06
N VAL A 52 27.51 21.63 -4.38
CA VAL A 52 27.05 20.29 -4.76
C VAL A 52 26.20 20.43 -6.02
N GLN A 53 26.85 20.32 -7.18
CA GLN A 53 26.17 20.27 -8.47
C GLN A 53 25.37 18.98 -8.53
N VAL A 54 24.06 19.11 -8.76
CA VAL A 54 23.17 17.97 -8.89
C VAL A 54 23.56 17.24 -10.16
N ASP A 55 24.03 16.02 -10.05
CA ASP A 55 24.22 15.19 -11.23
C ASP A 55 22.84 14.83 -11.80
N MET A 56 22.74 14.80 -13.13
CA MET A 56 21.49 14.49 -13.85
C MET A 56 20.90 13.15 -13.39
N HIS A 57 21.77 12.20 -13.02
CA HIS A 57 21.39 10.89 -12.48
C HIS A 57 20.62 11.00 -11.16
N THR A 58 21.07 11.85 -10.23
CA THR A 58 20.40 12.06 -8.93
C THR A 58 19.01 12.65 -9.12
N ALA A 59 18.86 13.62 -10.02
CA ALA A 59 17.57 14.24 -10.32
C ALA A 59 16.58 13.24 -10.95
N ARG A 60 17.05 12.37 -11.86
CA ARG A 60 16.23 11.29 -12.45
C ARG A 60 15.78 10.28 -11.39
N THR A 61 16.68 9.85 -10.50
CA THR A 61 16.32 8.91 -9.42
C THR A 61 15.27 9.50 -8.48
N LEU A 62 15.39 10.77 -8.10
CA LEU A 62 14.39 11.46 -7.26
C LEU A 62 13.03 11.57 -7.97
N LEU A 63 13.02 11.81 -9.29
CA LEU A 63 11.80 11.84 -10.09
C LEU A 63 11.11 10.48 -10.11
N VAL A 64 11.88 9.41 -10.35
CA VAL A 64 11.37 8.03 -10.33
C VAL A 64 10.82 7.66 -8.95
N GLN A 65 11.54 7.96 -7.87
CA GLN A 65 11.07 7.73 -6.50
C GLN A 65 9.75 8.45 -6.20
N LYS A 66 9.62 9.71 -6.66
CA LYS A 66 8.37 10.46 -6.48
C LYS A 66 7.23 9.87 -7.31
N PHE A 67 7.50 9.43 -8.53
CA PHE A 67 6.53 8.76 -9.38
C PHE A 67 6.01 7.46 -8.73
N PHE A 68 6.90 6.61 -8.22
CA PHE A 68 6.51 5.41 -7.46
C PHE A 68 5.69 5.74 -6.21
N SER A 69 6.03 6.82 -5.49
CA SER A 69 5.26 7.27 -4.33
C SER A 69 3.83 7.68 -4.70
N VAL A 70 3.65 8.39 -5.82
CA VAL A 70 2.32 8.77 -6.33
C VAL A 70 1.54 7.53 -6.78
N ILE A 71 2.16 6.65 -7.58
CA ILE A 71 1.53 5.41 -8.03
C ILE A 71 1.11 4.56 -6.84
N SER A 72 1.97 4.40 -5.82
CA SER A 72 1.67 3.59 -4.64
C SER A 72 0.36 4.02 -3.97
N LYS A 73 0.15 5.34 -3.81
CA LYS A 73 -1.10 5.88 -3.25
C LYS A 73 -2.30 5.55 -4.14
N GLN A 74 -2.16 5.71 -5.45
CA GLN A 74 -3.24 5.40 -6.39
C GLN A 74 -3.55 3.90 -6.43
N LEU A 75 -2.52 3.05 -6.39
CA LEU A 75 -2.65 1.59 -6.35
C LEU A 75 -3.35 1.13 -5.07
N MET A 76 -3.09 1.77 -3.94
CA MET A 76 -3.79 1.47 -2.68
C MET A 76 -5.30 1.75 -2.81
N ILE A 77 -5.67 2.89 -3.40
CA ILE A 77 -7.08 3.24 -3.62
C ILE A 77 -7.70 2.26 -4.61
N PHE A 78 -7.01 1.96 -5.70
CA PHE A 78 -7.44 1.02 -6.72
C PHE A 78 -7.68 -0.38 -6.15
N GLY A 79 -6.77 -0.88 -5.31
CA GLY A 79 -6.95 -2.15 -4.59
C GLY A 79 -8.20 -2.16 -3.73
N ARG A 80 -8.47 -1.09 -2.97
CA ARG A 80 -9.69 -0.96 -2.17
C ARG A 80 -10.97 -0.97 -3.02
N VAL A 81 -10.95 -0.30 -4.17
CA VAL A 81 -12.09 -0.27 -5.10
C VAL A 81 -12.35 -1.67 -5.67
N ILE A 82 -11.29 -2.36 -6.12
CA ILE A 82 -11.42 -3.74 -6.63
C ILE A 82 -11.97 -4.67 -5.54
N GLU A 83 -11.44 -4.58 -4.32
CA GLU A 83 -11.90 -5.40 -3.20
C GLU A 83 -13.39 -5.16 -2.90
N LEU A 84 -13.84 -3.90 -2.91
CA LEU A 84 -15.25 -3.55 -2.78
C LEU A 84 -16.10 -4.14 -3.90
N LEU A 85 -15.66 -4.01 -5.16
CA LEU A 85 -16.40 -4.51 -6.33
C LEU A 85 -16.53 -6.04 -6.30
N LEU A 86 -15.43 -6.73 -5.99
CA LEU A 86 -15.43 -8.20 -5.89
C LEU A 86 -16.33 -8.70 -4.76
N ASN A 87 -16.32 -8.04 -3.60
CA ASN A 87 -17.24 -8.36 -2.50
C ASN A 87 -18.69 -8.02 -2.84
N LEU A 88 -18.94 -6.92 -3.55
CA LEU A 88 -20.28 -6.55 -4.02
C LEU A 88 -20.84 -7.64 -4.94
N ILE A 89 -20.04 -8.12 -5.89
CA ILE A 89 -20.41 -9.23 -6.78
C ILE A 89 -20.64 -10.51 -5.98
N SER A 90 -19.74 -10.85 -5.04
CA SER A 90 -19.82 -12.08 -4.25
C SER A 90 -21.06 -12.14 -3.36
N ILE A 91 -21.38 -11.08 -2.62
CA ILE A 91 -22.54 -11.03 -1.72
C ILE A 91 -23.87 -11.03 -2.49
N ASN A 92 -23.88 -10.48 -3.70
CA ASN A 92 -25.10 -10.40 -4.50
C ASN A 92 -25.35 -11.64 -5.37
N GLY A 93 -24.46 -12.63 -5.38
CA GLY A 93 -24.64 -13.88 -6.12
C GLY A 93 -24.12 -13.83 -7.56
N GLY A 94 -23.12 -13.01 -7.84
CA GLY A 94 -22.48 -12.88 -9.16
C GLY A 94 -22.93 -11.64 -9.95
N ILE A 95 -22.30 -11.44 -11.11
CA ILE A 95 -22.46 -10.23 -11.95
C ILE A 95 -23.89 -10.11 -12.49
N ILE A 96 -24.45 -11.21 -12.99
CA ILE A 96 -25.82 -11.24 -13.57
C ILE A 96 -26.86 -10.93 -12.49
N SER A 97 -26.75 -11.55 -11.31
CA SER A 97 -27.66 -11.29 -10.20
C SER A 97 -27.52 -9.85 -9.67
N LEU A 98 -26.30 -9.31 -9.65
CA LEU A 98 -26.06 -7.91 -9.28
C LEU A 98 -26.74 -6.95 -10.25
N MET A 99 -26.65 -7.18 -11.56
CA MET A 99 -27.35 -6.36 -12.56
C MET A 99 -28.86 -6.42 -12.36
N TRP A 100 -29.43 -7.62 -12.16
CA TRP A 100 -30.87 -7.75 -11.93
C TRP A 100 -31.33 -7.03 -10.66
N LYS A 101 -30.57 -7.19 -9.56
CA LYS A 101 -30.82 -6.50 -8.29
C LYS A 101 -30.63 -5.00 -8.40
N ALA A 102 -29.76 -4.52 -9.29
CA ALA A 102 -29.62 -3.09 -9.58
C ALA A 102 -30.88 -2.54 -10.23
N LEU A 103 -31.44 -3.25 -11.21
CA LEU A 103 -32.72 -2.86 -11.83
C LEU A 103 -33.89 -2.92 -10.83
N THR A 104 -33.93 -3.93 -9.95
CA THR A 104 -35.01 -4.08 -8.95
C THR A 104 -34.77 -3.26 -7.66
N GLY A 105 -33.66 -2.53 -7.55
CA GLY A 105 -33.32 -1.72 -6.36
C GLY A 105 -32.97 -2.53 -5.09
N SER A 106 -32.64 -3.83 -5.23
CA SER A 106 -32.38 -4.76 -4.12
C SER A 106 -30.90 -5.08 -3.91
N ILE A 107 -30.01 -4.12 -4.17
CA ILE A 107 -28.55 -4.31 -4.04
C ILE A 107 -28.14 -4.37 -2.56
N LYS A 108 -27.41 -5.42 -2.17
CA LYS A 108 -26.78 -5.52 -0.86
C LYS A 108 -25.38 -4.91 -0.90
N ILE A 109 -25.15 -3.86 -0.11
CA ILE A 109 -23.85 -3.17 -0.04
C ILE A 109 -22.92 -3.95 0.91
N PRO A 110 -21.68 -4.27 0.50
CA PRO A 110 -20.70 -4.95 1.34
C PRO A 110 -20.27 -4.06 2.52
N ASN A 111 -20.25 -4.63 3.72
CA ASN A 111 -19.70 -3.98 4.91
C ASN A 111 -18.32 -4.58 5.22
N SER A 112 -17.28 -3.75 5.30
CA SER A 112 -15.90 -4.19 5.55
C SER A 112 -15.69 -4.88 6.91
N LYS A 113 -16.60 -4.69 7.87
CA LYS A 113 -16.56 -5.33 9.19
C LYS A 113 -17.33 -6.66 9.24
N ALA A 114 -18.07 -7.00 8.19
CA ALA A 114 -18.83 -8.24 8.17
C ALA A 114 -17.91 -9.44 7.91
N ALA A 115 -18.21 -10.59 8.53
CA ALA A 115 -17.49 -11.85 8.30
C ALA A 115 -17.49 -12.31 6.82
N ASN A 116 -18.38 -11.73 6.02
CA ASN A 116 -18.58 -12.05 4.61
C ASN A 116 -17.62 -11.26 3.71
N TYR A 117 -16.99 -10.21 4.23
CA TYR A 117 -16.05 -9.38 3.48
C TYR A 117 -14.69 -10.06 3.40
N ARG A 118 -14.19 -10.22 2.18
CA ARG A 118 -12.98 -10.98 1.88
C ARG A 118 -11.97 -10.11 1.16
N SER A 119 -10.69 -10.28 1.48
CA SER A 119 -9.63 -9.65 0.71
C SER A 119 -9.57 -10.19 -0.71
N ILE A 120 -8.97 -9.43 -1.63
CA ILE A 120 -8.76 -9.87 -3.03
C ILE A 120 -8.05 -11.23 -3.06
N ILE A 121 -7.04 -11.41 -2.21
CA ILE A 121 -6.29 -12.66 -2.09
C ILE A 121 -7.21 -13.80 -1.66
N ALA A 122 -8.05 -13.59 -0.65
CA ALA A 122 -9.01 -14.59 -0.18
C ALA A 122 -10.15 -14.89 -1.18
N LEU A 123 -10.41 -13.97 -2.11
CA LEU A 123 -11.39 -14.17 -3.18
C LEU A 123 -10.84 -15.02 -4.33
N ILE A 124 -9.57 -14.82 -4.66
CA ILE A 124 -8.84 -15.57 -5.70
C ILE A 124 -8.39 -16.94 -5.17
N ASP A 125 -8.01 -17.02 -3.89
CA ASP A 125 -7.54 -18.25 -3.28
C ASP A 125 -8.70 -19.20 -2.95
N ASP A 126 -8.94 -20.15 -3.85
CA ASP A 126 -9.92 -21.21 -3.65
C ASP A 126 -9.56 -22.16 -2.49
N ARG A 127 -8.29 -22.21 -2.04
CA ARG A 127 -7.91 -23.06 -0.89
C ARG A 127 -8.70 -22.69 0.36
N LEU A 128 -9.01 -21.41 0.52
CA LEU A 128 -9.78 -20.92 1.67
C LEU A 128 -11.21 -21.48 1.66
N LYS A 129 -11.83 -21.62 0.48
CA LYS A 129 -13.15 -22.28 0.33
C LYS A 129 -13.08 -23.76 0.71
N PHE A 130 -12.04 -24.46 0.25
CA PHE A 130 -11.87 -25.89 0.56
C PHE A 130 -11.57 -26.14 2.05
N LEU A 131 -10.73 -25.32 2.68
CA LEU A 131 -10.45 -25.37 4.11
C LEU A 131 -11.71 -25.14 4.94
N GLN A 132 -12.49 -24.11 4.59
CA GLN A 132 -13.72 -23.79 5.30
C GLN A 132 -14.76 -24.90 5.18
N LYS A 133 -14.89 -25.52 3.99
CA LYS A 133 -15.73 -26.70 3.79
C LYS A 133 -15.28 -27.87 4.66
N ARG A 134 -13.96 -28.18 4.70
CA ARG A 134 -13.44 -29.24 5.57
C ARG A 134 -13.68 -28.99 7.06
N ILE A 135 -13.52 -27.76 7.54
CA ILE A 135 -13.78 -27.41 8.93
C ILE A 135 -15.26 -27.63 9.26
N LEU A 136 -16.16 -27.21 8.37
CA LEU A 136 -17.59 -27.43 8.52
C LEU A 136 -17.91 -28.93 8.58
N ASP A 137 -17.35 -29.71 7.65
CA ASP A 137 -17.55 -31.17 7.61
C ASP A 137 -17.04 -31.84 8.90
N GLN A 138 -15.88 -31.42 9.42
CA GLN A 138 -15.34 -31.90 10.70
C GLN A 138 -16.23 -31.50 11.90
N GLN A 139 -16.78 -30.28 11.91
CA GLN A 139 -17.75 -29.86 12.93
C GLN A 139 -19.05 -30.67 12.86
N PHE A 140 -19.51 -31.01 11.66
CA PHE A 140 -20.67 -31.88 11.48
C PHE A 140 -20.39 -33.29 12.01
N LEU A 141 -19.22 -33.85 11.72
CA LEU A 141 -18.83 -35.19 12.18
C LEU A 141 -18.65 -35.25 13.70
N THR A 142 -18.02 -34.23 14.29
CA THR A 142 -17.82 -34.15 15.74
C THR A 142 -19.13 -33.94 16.51
N ASN A 143 -20.06 -33.13 16.00
CA ASN A 143 -21.38 -32.95 16.62
C ASN A 143 -22.29 -34.18 16.49
N ARG A 144 -22.07 -35.05 15.49
CA ARG A 144 -22.79 -36.33 15.34
C ARG A 144 -22.17 -37.49 16.10
N ALA A 145 -20.93 -37.38 16.57
CA ALA A 145 -20.30 -38.44 17.34
C ALA A 145 -20.98 -38.54 18.72
N PRO A 146 -21.37 -39.74 19.19
CA PRO A 146 -21.95 -39.91 20.51
C PRO A 146 -20.92 -39.45 21.56
N ARG A 147 -21.32 -38.50 22.42
CA ARG A 147 -20.46 -38.04 23.52
C ARG A 147 -20.30 -39.21 24.48
N ARG A 148 -19.09 -39.77 24.57
CA ARG A 148 -18.78 -40.76 25.61
C ARG A 148 -18.91 -40.07 26.96
N PRO A 149 -19.66 -40.63 27.93
CA PRO A 149 -19.69 -40.08 29.27
C PRO A 149 -18.28 -40.17 29.87
N LEU A 150 -17.85 -39.06 30.48
CA LEU A 150 -16.64 -39.03 31.30
C LEU A 150 -16.96 -39.84 32.57
N ILE A 151 -16.27 -40.96 32.73
CA ILE A 151 -16.28 -41.78 33.95
C ILE A 151 -15.39 -41.09 34.98
#